data_AF-A0A367JF92-F1
#
_entry.id   AF-A0A367JF92-F1
#
_cell.length_a   1.000
_cell.length_b   1.000
_cell.length_c   1.000
_cell.angle_alpha   90.00
_cell.angle_beta   90.00
_cell.angle_gamma   90.00
#
_symmetry.space_group_name_H-M   'P 1'
#
loop_
_entity.id
_entity.type
_entity.pdbx_description
1 polymer ?
#
loop_
_entity_poly.entity_id
_entity_poly.type
_entity_poly.pdbx_seq_one_letter_code
_entity_poly.pdbx_strand_id
1 'polypeptide(L)'
;MFKGLGEFAGQCTAPKMYTDKLKLALMAKLHLNFFTKKTGKDDIFVPFLLIMGFECQLLMLRLAQAKLYYLEEVGRSSFPISKKEIDEVVIKEMVNLLTFTRDRALHLRQQMLDSRLSPVVVNIDWCTDVVWPSGKKVPAVVAEEDGEGDDDEDEDNEDDNEED
;
A
#
# COMPACT_ATOMS: atom_id res chain seq x y z
N MET A 1 -25.57 27.44 6.70
CA MET A 1 -25.66 26.40 5.65
C MET A 1 -24.56 25.39 5.95
N PHE A 2 -24.92 24.24 6.49
CA PHE A 2 -23.96 23.20 6.87
C PHE A 2 -23.39 22.55 5.61
N LYS A 3 -22.08 22.69 5.38
CA LYS A 3 -21.35 21.88 4.40
C LYS A 3 -21.20 20.47 4.98
N GLY A 4 -21.82 19.49 4.33
CA GLY A 4 -21.73 18.09 4.71
C GLY A 4 -20.30 17.55 4.62
N LEU A 5 -20.00 16.55 5.45
CA LEU A 5 -18.86 15.66 5.26
C LEU A 5 -18.85 15.16 3.81
N GLY A 6 -17.79 15.45 3.04
CA GLY A 6 -17.53 14.74 1.78
C GLY A 6 -17.44 15.57 0.50
N GLU A 7 -17.19 16.87 0.53
CA GLU A 7 -16.73 17.57 -0.69
C GLU A 7 -15.30 17.14 -1.01
N PHE A 8 -15.14 16.07 -1.81
CA PHE A 8 -13.92 15.83 -2.57
C PHE A 8 -13.58 17.14 -3.31
N ALA A 9 -12.32 17.56 -3.27
CA ALA A 9 -11.90 18.81 -3.89
C ALA A 9 -12.38 18.85 -5.34
N GLY A 10 -13.24 19.83 -5.67
CA GLY A 10 -14.08 19.82 -6.87
C GLY A 10 -13.36 19.82 -8.21
N GLN A 11 -12.02 19.92 -8.24
CA GLN A 11 -11.18 19.65 -9.40
C GLN A 11 -9.73 19.40 -8.97
N CYS A 12 -9.14 18.32 -9.48
CA CYS A 12 -7.71 18.10 -9.45
C CYS A 12 -7.04 19.13 -10.38
N THR A 13 -6.32 20.10 -9.81
CA THR A 13 -5.57 21.08 -10.60
C THR A 13 -4.09 20.70 -10.64
N ALA A 14 -3.42 20.96 -11.78
CA ALA A 14 -1.99 20.71 -11.91
C ALA A 14 -1.16 21.39 -10.80
N PRO A 15 -1.41 22.66 -10.40
CA PRO A 15 -0.69 23.27 -9.28
C PRO A 15 -0.85 22.52 -7.95
N LYS A 16 -2.05 22.03 -7.65
CA LYS A 16 -2.31 21.21 -6.44
C LYS A 16 -1.56 19.89 -6.53
N MET A 17 -1.58 19.23 -7.69
CA MET A 17 -0.80 18.01 -7.95
C MET A 17 0.67 18.20 -7.65
N TYR A 18 1.30 19.21 -8.26
CA TYR A 18 2.72 19.45 -8.07
C TYR A 18 3.05 19.77 -6.62
N THR A 19 2.20 20.55 -5.96
CA THR A 19 2.40 20.94 -4.56
C THR A 19 2.32 19.73 -3.64
N ASP A 20 1.31 18.89 -3.78
CA ASP A 20 1.11 17.73 -2.91
C ASP A 20 2.16 16.63 -3.21
N LYS A 21 2.50 16.41 -4.49
CA LYS A 21 3.63 15.54 -4.89
C LYS A 21 4.96 16.03 -4.32
N LEU A 22 5.23 17.34 -4.33
CA LEU A 22 6.45 17.92 -3.76
C LEU A 22 6.50 17.73 -2.24
N LYS A 23 5.40 17.97 -1.51
CA LYS A 23 5.34 17.74 -0.05
C LYS A 23 5.66 16.29 0.29
N LEU A 24 5.04 15.34 -0.41
CA LEU A 24 5.28 13.91 -0.19
C LEU A 24 6.74 13.54 -0.51
N ALA A 25 7.29 14.04 -1.62
CA ALA A 25 8.69 13.81 -1.97
C ALA A 25 9.67 14.39 -0.93
N LEU A 26 9.39 15.55 -0.35
CA LEU A 26 10.21 16.14 0.72
C LEU A 26 10.15 15.33 2.02
N MET A 27 8.97 14.81 2.38
CA MET A 27 8.82 13.90 3.52
C MET A 27 9.58 12.60 3.29
N ALA A 28 9.40 11.99 2.12
CA ALA A 28 10.13 10.78 1.73
C ALA A 28 11.65 11.01 1.74
N LYS A 29 12.12 12.19 1.31
CA LYS A 29 13.54 12.56 1.37
C LYS A 29 14.06 12.66 2.80
N LEU A 30 13.27 13.22 3.71
CA LEU A 30 13.64 13.31 5.13
C LEU A 30 13.81 11.92 5.73
N HIS A 31 12.87 11.01 5.46
CA HIS A 31 12.94 9.62 5.88
C HIS A 31 14.13 8.89 5.27
N LEU A 32 14.31 9.00 3.95
CA LEU A 32 15.42 8.38 3.23
C LEU A 32 16.78 8.81 3.80
N ASN A 33 16.99 10.11 3.99
CA ASN A 33 18.25 10.63 4.56
C ASN A 33 18.49 10.17 5.99
N PHE A 34 17.43 10.12 6.80
CA PHE A 34 17.52 9.57 8.14
C PHE A 34 17.98 8.11 8.09
N PHE A 35 17.38 7.30 7.23
CA PHE A 35 17.70 5.89 7.11
C PHE A 35 19.09 5.65 6.53
N THR A 36 19.44 6.24 5.39
CA THR A 36 20.77 6.10 4.78
C THR A 36 21.89 6.48 5.77
N LYS A 37 21.72 7.57 6.54
CA LYS A 37 22.69 7.97 7.57
C LYS A 37 22.82 6.94 8.70
N LYS A 38 21.73 6.26 9.01
CA LYS A 38 21.62 5.36 10.17
C LYS A 38 22.05 3.92 9.85
N THR A 39 21.72 3.45 8.66
CA THR A 39 22.02 2.09 8.21
C THR A 39 23.33 2.02 7.44
N GLY A 40 23.82 3.15 6.91
CA GLY A 40 24.96 3.18 5.98
C GLY A 40 24.64 2.57 4.61
N LYS A 41 23.36 2.31 4.32
CA LYS A 41 22.88 1.68 3.09
C LYS A 41 22.32 2.72 2.13
N ASP A 42 22.71 2.58 0.86
CA ASP A 42 22.27 3.46 -0.23
C ASP A 42 21.14 2.84 -1.08
N ASP A 43 20.81 1.55 -0.85
CA ASP A 43 19.77 0.79 -1.54
C ASP A 43 18.38 0.91 -0.87
N ILE A 44 18.11 2.05 -0.25
CA ILE A 44 16.85 2.31 0.46
C ILE A 44 15.85 3.00 -0.46
N PHE A 45 14.63 2.47 -0.47
CA PHE A 45 13.50 3.03 -1.19
C PHE A 45 12.43 3.47 -0.21
N VAL A 46 11.92 4.68 -0.36
CA VAL A 46 10.78 5.17 0.43
C VAL A 46 9.57 5.27 -0.50
N PRO A 47 8.63 4.30 -0.44
CA PRO A 47 7.40 4.36 -1.20
C PRO A 47 6.42 5.36 -0.57
N PHE A 48 5.62 6.02 -1.41
CA PHE A 48 4.49 6.84 -0.98
C PHE A 48 3.39 6.89 -2.04
N LEU A 49 2.15 7.00 -1.59
CA LEU A 49 0.98 7.12 -2.45
C LEU A 49 0.53 8.57 -2.57
N LEU A 50 0.25 9.01 -3.78
CA LEU A 50 -0.44 10.26 -4.07
C LEU A 50 -1.85 9.93 -4.57
N ILE A 51 -2.86 10.24 -3.75
CA ILE A 51 -4.27 10.10 -4.10
C ILE A 51 -4.83 11.49 -4.38
N MET A 52 -5.35 11.70 -5.59
CA MET A 52 -5.97 12.96 -5.98
C MET A 52 -7.22 12.74 -6.82
N GLY A 53 -8.37 13.11 -6.27
CA GLY A 53 -9.66 12.79 -6.89
C GLY A 53 -9.83 11.27 -6.99
N PHE A 54 -10.03 10.77 -8.20
CA PHE A 54 -10.11 9.35 -8.50
C PHE A 54 -8.81 8.77 -9.09
N GLU A 55 -7.67 9.46 -8.97
CA GLU A 55 -6.38 8.91 -9.38
C GLU A 55 -5.51 8.59 -8.17
N CYS A 56 -4.83 7.45 -8.23
CA CYS A 56 -3.84 6.98 -7.27
C CYS A 56 -2.52 6.75 -8.01
N GLN A 57 -1.43 7.36 -7.53
CA GLN A 57 -0.08 7.15 -8.05
C GLN A 57 0.81 6.60 -6.94
N LEU A 58 1.43 5.46 -7.19
CA LEU A 58 2.50 4.93 -6.35
C LEU A 58 3.83 5.48 -6.84
N LEU A 59 4.52 6.18 -5.94
CA LEU A 59 5.80 6.79 -6.17
C LEU A 59 6.84 6.22 -5.22
N MET A 60 8.09 6.11 -5.67
CA MET A 60 9.22 5.72 -4.83
C MET A 60 10.33 6.76 -4.92
N LEU A 61 10.88 7.14 -3.77
CA LEU A 61 12.08 7.96 -3.71
C LEU A 61 13.30 7.11 -3.36
N ARG A 62 14.39 7.28 -4.11
CA ARG A 62 15.69 6.67 -3.83
C ARG A 62 16.84 7.66 -3.97
N LEU A 63 17.96 7.37 -3.31
CA LEU A 63 19.20 8.11 -3.47
C LEU A 63 19.99 7.47 -4.62
N ALA A 64 20.20 8.19 -5.72
CA ALA A 64 20.97 7.68 -6.85
C ALA A 64 22.48 7.91 -6.65
N GLN A 65 22.82 9.09 -6.14
CA GLN A 65 24.19 9.50 -5.78
C GLN A 65 24.10 10.50 -4.63
N ALA A 66 25.25 10.87 -4.03
CA ALA A 66 25.30 11.88 -2.99
C ALA A 66 24.53 13.16 -3.41
N LYS A 67 23.46 13.47 -2.67
CA LYS A 67 22.55 14.62 -2.90
C LYS A 67 21.71 14.56 -4.19
N LEU A 68 21.78 13.49 -4.98
CA LEU A 68 20.96 13.28 -6.17
C LEU A 68 19.88 12.23 -5.89
N TYR A 69 18.62 12.64 -5.96
CA TYR A 69 17.46 11.79 -5.66
C TYR A 69 16.69 11.51 -6.94
N TYR A 70 16.20 10.27 -7.06
CA TYR A 70 15.33 9.87 -8.15
C TYR A 70 13.94 9.58 -7.60
N LEU A 71 12.94 10.14 -8.27
CA LEU A 71 11.53 9.87 -8.01
C LEU A 71 11.00 8.99 -9.15
N GLU A 72 10.55 7.80 -8.80
CA GLU A 72 10.05 6.80 -9.75
C GLU A 72 8.54 6.66 -9.60
N GLU A 73 7.80 6.67 -10.71
CA GLU A 73 6.40 6.27 -10.73
C GLU A 73 6.33 4.77 -10.99
N VAL A 74 5.92 4.02 -9.98
CA VAL A 74 5.89 2.56 -9.99
C VAL A 74 4.61 2.04 -10.63
N GLY A 75 3.52 2.77 -10.39
CA GLY A 75 2.24 2.42 -10.93
C GLY A 75 1.24 3.53 -10.69
N ARG A 76 0.19 3.48 -11.49
CA ARG A 76 -0.94 4.40 -11.41
C ARG A 76 -2.20 3.57 -11.57
N SER A 77 -3.20 3.90 -10.78
CA SER A 77 -4.54 3.35 -10.92
C SER A 77 -5.56 4.45 -10.76
N SER A 78 -6.67 4.32 -11.47
CA SER A 78 -7.85 5.13 -11.20
C SER A 78 -8.82 4.34 -10.34
N PHE A 79 -9.49 5.02 -9.42
CA PHE A 79 -10.64 4.47 -8.71
C PHE A 79 -11.79 4.33 -9.72
N PRO A 80 -12.50 3.20 -9.75
CA PRO A 80 -13.57 2.98 -10.71
C PRO A 80 -14.72 3.97 -10.45
N ILE A 81 -15.22 4.57 -11.52
CA ILE A 81 -16.31 5.55 -11.48
C ILE A 81 -17.62 4.98 -12.05
N SER A 82 -17.61 3.76 -12.55
CA SER A 82 -18.80 3.07 -13.06
C SER A 82 -18.84 1.60 -12.64
N LYS A 83 -20.04 1.01 -12.64
CA LYS A 83 -20.21 -0.43 -12.38
C LYS A 83 -19.46 -1.29 -13.39
N LYS A 84 -19.43 -0.86 -14.66
CA LYS A 84 -18.68 -1.54 -15.71
C LYS A 84 -17.19 -1.60 -15.39
N GLU A 85 -16.60 -0.51 -14.89
CA GLU A 85 -15.20 -0.47 -14.48
C GLU A 85 -14.90 -1.30 -13.22
N ILE A 86 -15.89 -1.48 -12.34
CA ILE A 86 -15.79 -2.39 -11.19
C ILE A 86 -15.75 -3.85 -11.64
N ASP A 87 -16.60 -4.20 -12.61
CA ASP A 87 -16.69 -5.54 -13.18
C ASP A 87 -15.50 -5.84 -14.11
N GLU A 88 -14.86 -4.79 -14.66
CA GLU A 88 -13.59 -4.84 -15.36
C GLU A 88 -12.41 -4.86 -14.36
N VAL A 89 -11.25 -5.35 -14.79
CA VAL A 89 -10.09 -5.77 -13.96
C VAL A 89 -9.47 -4.64 -13.09
N VAL A 90 -10.04 -3.44 -13.07
CA VAL A 90 -9.57 -2.24 -12.34
C VAL A 90 -9.39 -2.51 -10.84
N ILE A 91 -10.31 -3.22 -10.19
CA ILE A 91 -10.16 -3.57 -8.77
C ILE A 91 -8.93 -4.46 -8.56
N LYS A 92 -8.70 -5.42 -9.45
CA LYS A 92 -7.53 -6.31 -9.39
C LYS A 92 -6.23 -5.52 -9.54
N GLU A 93 -6.18 -4.56 -10.46
CA GLU A 93 -5.02 -3.68 -10.65
C GLU A 93 -4.75 -2.82 -9.41
N MET A 94 -5.79 -2.24 -8.82
CA MET A 94 -5.68 -1.48 -7.57
C MET A 94 -5.16 -2.34 -6.42
N VAL A 95 -5.71 -3.54 -6.25
CA VAL A 95 -5.25 -4.49 -5.23
C VAL A 95 -3.79 -4.84 -5.44
N ASN A 96 -3.38 -5.16 -6.67
CA ASN A 96 -1.97 -5.45 -6.98
C ASN A 96 -1.04 -4.29 -6.64
N LEU A 97 -1.44 -3.05 -6.96
CA LEU A 97 -0.65 -1.86 -6.66
C LEU A 97 -0.52 -1.63 -5.14
N LEU A 98 -1.61 -1.81 -4.39
CA LEU A 98 -1.62 -1.67 -2.94
C LEU A 98 -0.84 -2.78 -2.25
N THR A 99 -0.94 -4.02 -2.72
CA THR A 99 -0.14 -5.15 -2.24
C THR A 99 1.34 -4.88 -2.46
N PHE A 100 1.75 -4.47 -3.67
CA PHE A 100 3.14 -4.08 -3.93
C PHE A 100 3.62 -2.97 -2.98
N THR A 101 2.78 -1.95 -2.74
CA THR A 101 3.10 -0.86 -1.81
C THR A 101 3.32 -1.38 -0.39
N ARG A 102 2.42 -2.26 0.08
CA ARG A 102 2.49 -2.89 1.39
C ARG A 102 3.78 -3.69 1.54
N ASP A 103 4.13 -4.52 0.56
CA ASP A 103 5.33 -5.36 0.61
C ASP A 103 6.59 -4.52 0.70
N ARG A 104 6.66 -3.41 -0.06
CA ARG A 104 7.78 -2.47 0.02
C ARG A 104 7.86 -1.74 1.35
N ALA A 105 6.72 -1.34 1.92
CA ALA A 105 6.67 -0.71 3.24
C ALA A 105 7.10 -1.69 4.35
N LEU A 106 6.67 -2.96 4.28
CA LEU A 106 7.07 -4.02 5.20
C LEU A 106 8.57 -4.34 5.06
N HIS A 107 9.08 -4.42 3.84
CA HIS A 107 10.51 -4.62 3.61
C HIS A 107 11.35 -3.47 4.21
N LEU A 108 10.93 -2.22 3.99
CA LEU A 108 11.58 -1.05 4.60
C LEU A 108 11.53 -1.13 6.14
N ARG A 109 10.38 -1.51 6.71
CA ARG A 109 10.24 -1.72 8.16
C ARG A 109 11.18 -2.80 8.67
N GLN A 110 11.32 -3.92 7.97
CA GLN A 110 12.23 -5.00 8.36
C GLN A 110 13.68 -4.52 8.34
N GLN A 111 14.09 -3.84 7.27
CA GLN A 111 15.43 -3.23 7.19
C GLN A 111 15.71 -2.26 8.35
N MET A 112 14.69 -1.52 8.81
CA MET A 112 14.80 -0.63 9.98
C MET A 112 15.00 -1.42 11.28
N LEU A 113 14.25 -2.50 11.49
CA LEU A 113 14.35 -3.36 12.67
C LEU A 113 15.73 -4.03 12.74
N ASP A 114 16.20 -4.59 11.62
CA ASP A 114 17.51 -5.25 11.52
C ASP A 114 18.66 -4.28 11.83
N SER A 115 18.49 -3.01 11.46
CA SER A 115 19.47 -1.94 11.70
C SER A 115 19.45 -1.41 13.13
N ARG A 116 18.66 -2.02 14.04
CA ARG A 116 18.50 -1.61 15.46
C ARG A 116 18.13 -0.14 15.63
N LEU A 117 17.40 0.42 14.66
CA LEU A 117 16.88 1.77 14.78
C LEU A 117 15.75 1.75 15.78
N SER A 118 16.03 2.30 16.98
CA SER A 118 15.13 2.38 18.12
C SER A 118 13.70 2.75 17.71
N PRO A 119 12.66 2.18 18.37
CA PRO A 119 11.25 2.40 18.03
C PRO A 119 10.74 3.83 18.30
N VAL A 120 11.62 4.79 18.61
CA VAL A 120 11.26 6.22 18.84
C VAL A 120 10.57 6.85 17.62
N VAL A 121 10.68 6.28 16.42
CA VAL A 121 9.96 6.73 15.21
C VAL A 121 8.70 5.88 14.92
N VAL A 122 8.47 4.79 15.66
CA VAL A 122 7.51 3.72 15.32
C VAL A 122 6.19 3.83 16.09
N ASN A 123 5.96 4.88 16.88
CA ASN A 123 4.61 5.19 17.37
C ASN A 123 3.81 5.99 16.33
N ILE A 124 3.83 5.51 15.10
CA ILE A 124 2.87 5.89 14.07
C ILE A 124 2.18 4.56 13.78
N ASP A 125 0.97 4.41 14.29
CA ASP A 125 0.13 3.26 14.02
C ASP A 125 -0.31 3.32 12.55
N TRP A 126 0.58 2.92 11.63
CA TRP A 126 0.38 2.99 10.18
C TRP A 126 -0.67 2.00 9.67
N CYS A 127 -1.11 1.07 10.50
CA CYS A 127 -1.96 -0.03 10.12
C CYS A 127 -3.13 -0.13 11.09
N THR A 128 -4.07 0.81 10.98
CA THR A 128 -5.38 0.63 11.61
C THR A 128 -6.06 -0.60 11.00
N ASP A 129 -6.57 -1.48 11.85
CA ASP A 129 -7.41 -2.60 11.43
C ASP A 129 -8.47 -2.08 10.44
N VAL A 130 -8.48 -2.63 9.22
CA VAL A 130 -9.58 -2.35 8.29
C VAL A 130 -10.80 -3.09 8.82
N VAL A 131 -11.72 -2.35 9.43
CA VAL A 131 -13.01 -2.84 9.89
C VAL A 131 -13.99 -2.71 8.74
N TRP A 132 -14.38 -3.83 8.14
CA TRP A 132 -15.46 -3.83 7.15
C TRP A 132 -16.78 -3.38 7.79
N PRO A 133 -17.73 -2.81 7.02
CA PRO A 133 -19.07 -2.48 7.52
C PRO A 133 -19.80 -3.65 8.19
N SER A 134 -19.43 -4.89 7.84
CA SER A 134 -19.92 -6.11 8.46
C SER A 134 -19.31 -6.40 9.84
N GLY A 135 -18.46 -5.54 10.38
CA GLY A 135 -17.74 -5.72 11.65
C GLY A 135 -16.61 -6.75 11.61
N LYS A 136 -16.34 -7.34 10.44
CA LYS A 136 -15.23 -8.29 10.28
C LYS A 136 -13.92 -7.51 10.25
N LYS A 137 -13.02 -7.82 11.18
CA LYS A 137 -11.64 -7.32 11.22
C LYS A 137 -10.77 -8.21 10.34
N VAL A 138 -10.03 -7.61 9.41
CA VAL A 138 -8.94 -8.33 8.74
C VAL A 138 -7.72 -8.25 9.65
N PRO A 139 -7.17 -9.38 10.12
CA PRO A 139 -6.02 -9.34 11.01
C PRO A 139 -4.83 -8.68 10.33
N ALA A 140 -4.21 -7.73 11.04
CA ALA A 140 -2.95 -7.13 10.67
C ALA A 140 -1.83 -8.17 10.84
N VAL A 141 -1.65 -9.02 9.81
CA VAL A 141 -0.60 -10.05 9.71
C VAL A 141 -0.87 -11.28 10.60
N VAL A 142 -1.17 -12.41 9.96
CA VAL A 142 -0.76 -13.72 10.49
C VAL A 142 0.66 -13.92 9.97
N ALA A 143 1.61 -14.13 10.88
CA ALA A 143 2.91 -14.64 10.48
C ALA A 143 2.68 -15.89 9.63
N GLU A 144 3.43 -16.05 8.54
CA GLU A 144 3.58 -17.36 7.93
C GLU A 144 4.22 -18.24 9.01
N GLU A 145 3.40 -19.06 9.66
CA GLU A 145 3.90 -20.25 10.34
C GLU A 145 4.01 -21.32 9.26
N ASP A 146 5.25 -21.55 8.83
CA ASP A 146 5.66 -22.79 8.20
C ASP A 146 5.14 -23.97 9.05
N GLY A 147 4.33 -24.82 8.42
CA GLY A 147 3.78 -26.02 9.01
C GLY A 147 3.29 -26.94 7.91
N GLU A 148 4.23 -27.68 7.32
CA GLU A 148 3.98 -28.86 6.50
C GLU A 148 2.95 -29.78 7.17
N GLY A 149 2.02 -30.30 6.38
CA GLY A 149 1.00 -31.25 6.81
C GLY A 149 0.11 -31.61 5.63
N ASP A 150 0.68 -32.39 4.71
CA ASP A 150 -0.09 -33.36 3.92
C ASP A 150 -1.02 -34.12 4.86
N ASP A 151 -2.28 -34.23 4.49
CA ASP A 151 -3.01 -35.49 4.52
C ASP A 151 -4.23 -35.32 3.62
N ASP A 152 -4.06 -35.83 2.39
CA ASP A 152 -5.12 -36.30 1.52
C ASP A 152 -5.94 -37.35 2.29
N GLU A 153 -7.24 -37.16 2.43
CA GLU A 153 -8.19 -38.28 2.37
C GLU A 153 -9.42 -37.84 1.57
N ASP A 154 -9.47 -38.38 0.35
CA ASP A 154 -10.65 -38.57 -0.48
C ASP A 154 -11.77 -39.25 0.33
N GLU A 155 -12.98 -38.71 0.26
CA GLU A 155 -14.17 -39.56 0.22
C GLU A 155 -15.14 -39.03 -0.84
N ASP A 156 -15.02 -39.64 -2.01
CA ASP A 156 -16.07 -39.76 -3.02
C ASP A 156 -17.41 -40.16 -2.37
N ASN A 157 -18.48 -39.47 -2.75
CA ASN A 157 -19.79 -40.09 -2.88
C ASN A 157 -20.54 -39.38 -4.01
N GLU A 158 -20.26 -39.84 -5.22
CA GLU A 158 -21.17 -39.73 -6.36
C GLU A 158 -22.35 -40.71 -6.20
N ASP A 159 -23.46 -40.29 -6.81
CA ASP A 159 -24.60 -41.09 -7.27
C ASP A 159 -25.55 -41.68 -6.22
N ASP A 160 -26.87 -41.71 -6.40
CA ASP A 160 -27.76 -41.24 -7.45
C ASP A 160 -29.18 -41.51 -6.93
N ASN A 161 -30.14 -40.62 -7.17
CA ASN A 161 -31.27 -40.94 -8.06
C ASN A 161 -32.37 -39.88 -8.01
N GLU A 162 -32.79 -39.59 -9.23
CA GLU A 162 -33.85 -38.72 -9.71
C GLU A 162 -35.28 -39.24 -9.42
N GLU A 163 -36.23 -38.33 -9.66
CA GLU A 163 -37.61 -38.56 -10.15
C GLU A 163 -38.65 -39.19 -9.20
N ASP A 164 -39.56 -38.36 -8.64
CA ASP A 164 -40.88 -38.00 -9.24
C ASP A 164 -41.61 -36.94 -8.38
#